data_AF-A0A6V7GVW5-F1
#
_entry.id   AF-A0A6V7GVW5-F1
#
_cell.length_a   1.000
_cell.length_b   1.000
_cell.length_c   1.000
_cell.angle_alpha   90.00
_cell.angle_beta   90.00
_cell.angle_gamma   90.00
#
_symmetry.space_group_name_H-M   'P 1'
#
loop_
_entity.id
_entity.type
_entity.pdbx_description
1 polymer ?
#
loop_
_entity_poly.entity_id
_entity_poly.type
_entity_poly.pdbx_seq_one_letter_code
_entity_poly.pdbx_strand_id
1 'polypeptide(L)'
;NLAPSELKKLRNKQRKQRRKAELERQQAAQAQEKKEQHNKSRQQTDPDLEQPTLDELIPEKLERVEDPLEQAIKFLQPLQDLASDRIETHLMAFEIYIRKGRTLLMLRSIKRAHGLNPNNPDLHTCLVRFMLYINRSPLDGPVGEVVKRQTAGIYSTSTATQLNAEFLKKNRNSLPHLLQGAKILYVLDPSAQTKALSLVTSIDDLEGVTLQNCTKVLESLRNGDFGHCDSTIADYMTKCHKYFPYATAFRPSETKVTVTIKHQEKENSIKN
;
A
#
# COMPACT_ATOMS: atom_id res chain seq x y z
N ASN A 1 20.86 -78.73 2.24
CA ASN A 1 22.09 -77.98 2.50
C ASN A 1 22.11 -76.68 1.68
N LEU A 2 21.52 -75.59 2.19
CA LEU A 2 21.68 -74.25 1.60
C LEU A 2 22.93 -73.58 2.20
N ALA A 3 23.71 -72.91 1.36
CA ALA A 3 24.98 -72.31 1.76
C ALA A 3 24.79 -71.22 2.85
N PRO A 4 25.71 -71.09 3.83
CA PRO A 4 25.63 -70.16 4.97
C PRO A 4 25.43 -68.67 4.58
N SER A 5 25.85 -68.31 3.35
CA SER A 5 25.73 -66.98 2.75
C SER A 5 24.28 -66.58 2.42
N GLU A 6 23.46 -67.53 1.95
CA GLU A 6 22.07 -67.27 1.52
C GLU A 6 21.12 -67.13 2.72
N LEU A 7 21.34 -67.91 3.79
CA LEU A 7 20.61 -67.80 5.06
C LEU A 7 20.80 -66.44 5.75
N LYS A 8 22.00 -65.87 5.67
CA LYS A 8 22.30 -64.54 6.26
C LYS A 8 21.64 -63.40 5.48
N LYS A 9 21.56 -63.50 4.15
CA LYS A 9 20.83 -62.55 3.30
C LYS A 9 19.32 -62.59 3.54
N LEU A 10 18.74 -63.78 3.69
CA LEU A 10 17.31 -63.94 3.96
C LEU A 10 16.91 -63.32 5.31
N ARG A 11 17.74 -63.54 6.35
CA ARG A 11 17.51 -63.02 7.70
C ARG A 11 17.63 -61.49 7.77
N ASN A 12 18.57 -60.90 7.03
CA ASN A 12 18.71 -59.45 6.90
C ASN A 12 17.55 -58.81 6.11
N LYS A 13 17.03 -59.48 5.07
CA LYS A 13 15.87 -59.03 4.29
C LYS A 13 14.59 -59.04 5.14
N GLN A 14 14.36 -60.08 5.94
CA GLN A 14 13.22 -60.13 6.87
C GLN A 14 13.32 -59.08 7.99
N ARG A 15 14.52 -58.83 8.54
CA ARG A 15 14.71 -57.82 9.58
C ARG A 15 14.44 -56.39 9.08
N LYS A 16 14.79 -56.10 7.82
CA LYS A 16 14.51 -54.80 7.18
C LYS A 16 13.02 -54.63 6.89
N GLN A 17 12.33 -55.68 6.46
CA GLN A 17 10.88 -55.63 6.23
C GLN A 17 10.08 -55.46 7.53
N ARG A 18 10.47 -56.15 8.62
CA ARG A 18 9.82 -56.00 9.92
C ARG A 18 9.97 -54.59 10.49
N ARG A 19 11.17 -54.00 10.43
CA ARG A 19 11.38 -52.60 10.87
C ARG A 19 10.58 -51.59 10.07
N LYS A 20 10.43 -51.79 8.76
CA LYS A 20 9.61 -50.90 7.91
C LYS A 20 8.13 -50.98 8.27
N ALA A 21 7.60 -52.20 8.48
CA ALA A 21 6.21 -52.40 8.87
C ALA A 21 5.90 -51.86 10.27
N GLU A 22 6.85 -51.92 11.20
CA GLU A 22 6.69 -51.40 12.56
C GLU A 22 6.68 -49.86 12.59
N LEU A 23 7.54 -49.21 11.78
CA LEU A 23 7.55 -47.76 11.62
C LEU A 23 6.24 -47.24 11.00
N GLU A 24 5.73 -47.95 9.98
CA GLU A 24 4.48 -47.60 9.30
C GLU A 24 3.26 -47.76 10.21
N ARG A 25 3.25 -48.80 11.07
CA ARG A 25 2.21 -48.95 12.11
C ARG A 25 2.27 -47.86 13.17
N GLN A 26 3.46 -47.45 13.60
CA GLN A 26 3.59 -46.35 14.57
C GLN A 26 3.16 -45.01 13.99
N GLN A 27 3.48 -44.73 12.71
CA GLN A 27 3.01 -43.52 12.04
C GLN A 27 1.50 -43.52 11.81
N ALA A 28 0.90 -44.67 11.47
CA ALA A 28 -0.54 -44.80 11.32
C ALA A 28 -1.27 -44.60 12.67
N ALA A 29 -0.74 -45.15 13.76
CA ALA A 29 -1.30 -44.98 15.10
C ALA A 29 -1.23 -43.51 15.57
N GLN A 30 -0.11 -42.83 15.36
CA GLN A 30 0.00 -41.40 15.68
C GLN A 30 -0.90 -40.51 14.82
N ALA A 31 -1.13 -40.88 13.56
CA ALA A 31 -2.08 -40.16 12.70
C ALA A 31 -3.53 -40.38 13.13
N GLN A 32 -3.89 -41.56 13.65
CA GLN A 32 -5.20 -41.83 14.23
C GLN A 32 -5.41 -41.09 15.55
N GLU A 33 -4.44 -41.10 16.46
CA GLU A 33 -4.53 -40.35 17.74
C GLU A 33 -4.70 -38.84 17.52
N LYS A 34 -3.97 -38.26 16.55
CA LYS A 34 -4.14 -36.84 16.18
C LYS A 34 -5.52 -36.56 15.60
N LYS A 35 -6.06 -37.46 14.78
CA LYS A 35 -7.41 -37.31 14.23
C LYS A 35 -8.49 -37.46 15.31
N GLU A 36 -8.32 -38.38 16.25
CA GLU A 36 -9.25 -38.58 17.37
C GLU A 36 -9.21 -37.41 18.37
N GLN A 37 -8.04 -36.83 18.64
CA GLN A 37 -7.93 -35.59 19.43
C GLN A 37 -8.62 -34.42 18.74
N HIS A 38 -8.42 -34.25 17.43
CA HIS A 38 -9.08 -33.20 16.65
C HIS A 38 -10.60 -33.41 16.54
N ASN A 39 -11.09 -34.65 16.56
CA ASN A 39 -12.52 -34.94 16.51
C ASN A 39 -13.19 -34.75 17.89
N LYS A 40 -12.49 -35.08 18.98
CA LYS A 40 -12.96 -34.82 20.36
C LYS A 40 -13.01 -33.33 20.69
N SER A 41 -12.05 -32.53 20.20
CA SER A 41 -12.10 -31.07 20.36
C SER A 41 -13.23 -30.42 19.57
N ARG A 42 -13.74 -31.08 18.52
CA ARG A 42 -14.84 -30.57 17.68
C ARG A 42 -16.24 -30.97 18.20
N GLN A 43 -16.34 -32.01 19.02
CA GLN A 43 -17.61 -32.48 19.59
C GLN A 43 -18.00 -31.79 20.92
N GLN A 44 -17.09 -31.06 21.57
CA GLN A 44 -17.39 -30.32 22.80
C GLN A 44 -17.79 -28.86 22.55
N THR A 45 -17.81 -28.39 21.30
CA THR A 45 -18.17 -27.02 20.95
C THR A 45 -19.53 -27.02 20.27
N ASP A 46 -20.50 -26.38 20.91
CA ASP A 46 -21.84 -26.08 20.40
C ASP A 46 -21.74 -25.45 19.01
N PRO A 47 -22.42 -25.98 17.96
CA PRO A 47 -22.29 -25.50 16.58
C PRO A 47 -22.74 -24.05 16.33
N ASP A 48 -23.32 -23.37 17.33
CA ASP A 48 -23.81 -21.99 17.23
C ASP A 48 -22.85 -20.93 17.84
N LEU A 49 -21.69 -21.37 18.37
CA LEU A 49 -20.64 -20.50 18.94
C LEU A 49 -19.25 -20.93 18.48
N GLU A 50 -19.06 -21.21 17.19
CA GLU A 50 -17.71 -21.09 16.59
C GLU A 50 -17.34 -19.60 16.60
N GLN A 51 -16.91 -19.10 17.77
CA GLN A 51 -15.99 -17.96 17.78
C GLN A 51 -14.83 -18.38 16.87
N PRO A 52 -14.56 -17.64 15.78
CA PRO A 52 -13.42 -17.95 14.94
C PRO A 52 -12.23 -18.02 15.87
N THR A 53 -11.50 -19.14 15.85
CA THR A 53 -10.23 -19.26 16.56
C THR A 53 -9.43 -18.03 16.18
N LEU A 54 -9.33 -17.07 17.10
CA LEU A 54 -8.57 -15.86 16.92
C LEU A 54 -7.15 -16.35 16.76
N ASP A 55 -6.70 -16.44 15.51
CA ASP A 55 -5.29 -16.61 15.20
C ASP A 55 -4.59 -15.56 16.05
N GLU A 56 -3.77 -16.01 17.01
CA GLU A 56 -3.10 -15.10 17.92
C GLU A 56 -2.44 -14.01 17.09
N LEU A 57 -2.75 -12.75 17.39
CA LEU A 57 -2.26 -11.57 16.68
C LEU A 57 -0.77 -11.41 16.95
N ILE A 58 0.04 -12.30 16.38
CA ILE A 58 1.48 -12.35 16.53
C ILE A 58 2.05 -11.31 15.57
N PRO A 59 2.66 -10.22 16.07
CA PRO A 59 3.13 -9.11 15.22
C PRO A 59 4.06 -9.56 14.10
N GLU A 60 4.94 -10.53 14.40
CA GLU A 60 5.91 -11.08 13.43
C GLU A 60 5.25 -11.80 12.26
N LYS A 61 4.12 -12.49 12.49
CA LYS A 61 3.36 -13.16 11.43
C LYS A 61 2.57 -12.17 10.58
N LEU A 62 2.09 -11.08 11.20
CA LEU A 62 1.36 -10.01 10.51
C LEU A 62 2.27 -9.11 9.67
N GLU A 63 3.51 -8.88 10.12
CA GLU A 63 4.50 -8.13 9.36
C GLU A 63 5.01 -8.91 8.13
N ARG A 64 5.16 -10.24 8.24
CA ARG A 64 5.78 -11.10 7.22
C ARG A 64 4.79 -12.03 6.53
N VAL A 65 3.66 -11.49 6.13
CA VAL A 65 2.68 -12.22 5.33
C VAL A 65 3.26 -12.56 3.95
N GLU A 66 3.06 -13.80 3.50
CA GLU A 66 3.54 -14.27 2.19
C GLU A 66 2.90 -13.53 1.01
N ASP A 67 1.58 -13.32 1.04
CA ASP A 67 0.86 -12.54 0.02
C ASP A 67 0.09 -11.36 0.66
N PRO A 68 0.76 -10.19 0.81
CA PRO A 68 0.13 -9.02 1.41
C PRO A 68 -1.02 -8.45 0.56
N LEU A 69 -1.01 -8.67 -0.77
CA LEU A 69 -2.07 -8.17 -1.65
C LEU A 69 -3.34 -9.01 -1.54
N GLU A 70 -3.25 -10.34 -1.36
CA GLU A 70 -4.43 -11.16 -1.05
C GLU A 70 -5.02 -10.82 0.31
N GLN A 71 -4.21 -10.56 1.34
CA GLN A 71 -4.76 -10.12 2.62
C GLN A 71 -5.46 -8.77 2.50
N ALA A 72 -4.89 -7.82 1.75
CA ALA A 72 -5.55 -6.54 1.48
C ALA A 72 -6.92 -6.71 0.79
N ILE A 73 -7.07 -7.70 -0.10
CA ILE A 73 -8.35 -8.00 -0.76
C ILE A 73 -9.41 -8.48 0.24
N LYS A 74 -9.02 -9.26 1.26
CA LYS A 74 -9.97 -9.70 2.30
C LYS A 74 -10.56 -8.52 3.08
N PHE A 75 -9.79 -7.46 3.30
CA PHE A 75 -10.29 -6.21 3.91
C PHE A 75 -11.07 -5.36 2.91
N LEU A 76 -10.70 -5.39 1.63
CA LEU A 76 -11.37 -4.65 0.57
C LEU A 76 -12.78 -5.19 0.27
N GLN A 77 -12.98 -6.50 0.32
CA GLN A 77 -14.26 -7.15 -0.03
C GLN A 77 -15.45 -6.61 0.79
N PRO A 78 -15.41 -6.59 2.14
CA PRO A 78 -16.47 -5.98 2.94
C PRO A 78 -16.73 -4.52 2.59
N LEU A 79 -15.68 -3.74 2.27
CA LEU A 79 -15.84 -2.34 1.85
C LEU A 79 -16.56 -2.23 0.50
N GLN A 80 -16.26 -3.13 -0.45
CA GLN A 80 -16.93 -3.16 -1.75
C GLN A 80 -18.40 -3.55 -1.67
N ASP A 81 -18.78 -4.35 -0.67
CA ASP A 81 -20.15 -4.81 -0.47
C ASP A 81 -20.97 -3.82 0.37
N LEU A 82 -20.37 -3.26 1.42
CA LEU A 82 -21.08 -2.46 2.43
C LEU A 82 -20.84 -0.94 2.31
N ALA A 83 -19.72 -0.52 1.71
CA ALA A 83 -19.31 0.88 1.58
C ALA A 83 -19.01 1.24 0.11
N SER A 84 -19.84 0.73 -0.81
CA SER A 84 -19.70 0.94 -2.25
C SER A 84 -20.05 2.36 -2.71
N ASP A 85 -20.67 3.16 -1.86
CA ASP A 85 -20.98 4.58 -2.01
C ASP A 85 -19.79 5.49 -1.70
N ARG A 86 -18.75 4.98 -1.02
CA ARG A 86 -17.51 5.73 -0.73
C ARG A 86 -16.51 5.60 -1.87
N ILE A 87 -15.97 6.74 -2.32
CA ILE A 87 -15.02 6.73 -3.43
C ILE A 87 -13.69 6.07 -3.04
N GLU A 88 -13.27 6.24 -1.79
CA GLU A 88 -12.03 5.70 -1.24
C GLU A 88 -11.97 4.17 -1.37
N THR A 89 -13.12 3.49 -1.20
CA THR A 89 -13.25 2.04 -1.43
C THR A 89 -12.74 1.65 -2.81
N HIS A 90 -13.15 2.38 -3.85
CA HIS A 90 -12.80 2.06 -5.22
C HIS A 90 -11.39 2.54 -5.58
N LEU A 91 -10.92 3.65 -4.99
CA LEU A 91 -9.54 4.10 -5.16
C LEU A 91 -8.55 3.10 -4.55
N MET A 92 -8.82 2.60 -3.35
CA MET A 92 -8.02 1.53 -2.74
C MET A 92 -8.08 0.23 -3.55
N ALA A 93 -9.25 -0.13 -4.08
CA ALA A 93 -9.39 -1.26 -4.97
C ALA A 93 -8.47 -1.14 -6.20
N PHE A 94 -8.42 0.04 -6.83
CA PHE A 94 -7.54 0.31 -7.95
C PHE A 94 -6.06 0.11 -7.56
N GLU A 95 -5.62 0.65 -6.43
CA GLU A 95 -4.22 0.52 -5.96
C GLU A 95 -3.80 -0.94 -5.74
N ILE A 96 -4.71 -1.79 -5.26
CA ILE A 96 -4.46 -3.22 -5.09
C ILE A 96 -4.39 -3.92 -6.46
N TYR A 97 -5.38 -3.67 -7.32
CA TYR A 97 -5.49 -4.38 -8.60
C TYR A 97 -4.46 -3.98 -9.63
N ILE A 98 -3.94 -2.74 -9.60
CA ILE A 98 -2.82 -2.34 -10.46
C ILE A 98 -1.54 -3.09 -10.07
N ARG A 99 -1.29 -3.30 -8.77
CA ARG A 99 -0.14 -4.09 -8.29
C ARG A 99 -0.27 -5.59 -8.60
N LYS A 100 -1.50 -6.12 -8.60
CA LYS A 100 -1.78 -7.51 -9.02
C LYS A 100 -1.90 -7.72 -10.53
N GLY A 101 -1.87 -6.65 -11.34
CA GLY A 101 -2.05 -6.75 -12.79
C GLY A 101 -3.43 -7.22 -13.25
N ARG A 102 -4.49 -6.93 -12.49
CA ARG A 102 -5.88 -7.35 -12.82
C ARG A 102 -6.65 -6.26 -13.57
N THR A 103 -6.41 -6.12 -14.87
CA THR A 103 -6.91 -5.01 -15.73
C THR A 103 -8.41 -4.74 -15.64
N LEU A 104 -9.27 -5.76 -15.75
CA LEU A 104 -10.72 -5.56 -15.71
C LEU A 104 -11.21 -5.10 -14.33
N LEU A 105 -10.53 -5.52 -13.26
CA LEU A 105 -10.84 -5.08 -11.91
C LEU A 105 -10.37 -3.64 -11.66
N MET A 106 -9.23 -3.23 -12.25
CA MET A 106 -8.83 -1.81 -12.29
C MET A 106 -9.90 -0.97 -12.98
N LEU A 107 -10.36 -1.38 -14.17
CA LEU A 107 -11.39 -0.67 -14.92
C LEU A 107 -12.72 -0.59 -14.15
N ARG A 108 -13.15 -1.69 -13.51
CA ARG A 108 -14.34 -1.70 -12.66
C ARG A 108 -14.23 -0.68 -11.52
N SER A 109 -13.07 -0.62 -10.88
CA SER A 109 -12.79 0.30 -9.77
C SER A 109 -12.85 1.76 -10.25
N ILE A 110 -12.21 2.07 -11.37
CA ILE A 110 -12.26 3.38 -12.00
C ILE A 110 -13.70 3.77 -12.36
N LYS A 111 -14.47 2.89 -12.99
CA LYS A 111 -15.85 3.18 -13.38
C LYS A 111 -16.74 3.51 -12.19
N ARG A 112 -16.59 2.75 -11.10
CA ARG A 112 -17.35 2.99 -9.86
C ARG A 112 -16.96 4.30 -9.22
N ALA A 113 -15.66 4.57 -9.08
CA ALA A 113 -15.16 5.84 -8.56
C ALA A 113 -15.63 7.05 -9.41
N HIS A 114 -15.56 6.92 -10.74
CA HIS A 114 -16.03 7.94 -11.67
C HIS A 114 -17.54 8.15 -11.58
N GLY A 115 -18.33 7.10 -11.35
CA GLY A 115 -19.78 7.23 -11.13
C GLY A 115 -20.13 8.02 -9.85
N LEU A 116 -19.24 8.04 -8.85
CA LEU A 116 -19.45 8.76 -7.60
C LEU A 116 -18.96 10.21 -7.67
N ASN A 117 -17.71 10.44 -8.10
CA ASN A 117 -17.14 11.77 -8.25
C ASN A 117 -16.10 11.81 -9.38
N PRO A 118 -16.52 12.21 -10.60
CA PRO A 118 -15.61 12.35 -11.75
C PRO A 118 -14.45 13.32 -11.55
N ASN A 119 -14.62 14.33 -10.69
CA ASN A 119 -13.63 15.39 -10.49
C ASN A 119 -12.73 15.12 -9.28
N ASN A 120 -12.73 13.91 -8.71
CA ASN A 120 -11.89 13.62 -7.55
C ASN A 120 -10.39 13.65 -7.91
N PRO A 121 -9.53 14.29 -7.08
CA PRO A 121 -8.09 14.39 -7.35
C PRO A 121 -7.38 13.04 -7.49
N ASP A 122 -7.66 12.09 -6.59
CA ASP A 122 -6.99 10.80 -6.54
C ASP A 122 -7.45 9.89 -7.70
N LEU A 123 -8.73 10.02 -8.11
CA LEU A 123 -9.25 9.36 -9.29
C LEU A 123 -8.49 9.77 -10.56
N HIS A 124 -8.17 11.06 -10.72
CA HIS A 124 -7.39 11.54 -11.86
C HIS A 124 -6.05 10.82 -11.98
N THR A 125 -5.35 10.66 -10.86
CA THR A 125 -4.09 9.91 -10.81
C THR A 125 -4.29 8.44 -11.18
N CYS A 126 -5.38 7.81 -10.74
CA CYS A 126 -5.74 6.44 -11.12
C CYS A 126 -5.99 6.31 -12.63
N LEU A 127 -6.71 7.25 -13.23
CA LEU A 127 -7.01 7.27 -14.67
C LEU A 127 -5.73 7.32 -15.50
N VAL A 128 -4.84 8.25 -15.22
CA VAL A 128 -3.61 8.42 -16.00
C VAL A 128 -2.69 7.22 -15.80
N ARG A 129 -2.56 6.68 -14.58
CA ARG A 129 -1.79 5.46 -14.33
C ARG A 129 -2.35 4.25 -15.08
N PHE A 130 -3.68 4.13 -15.18
CA PHE A 130 -4.31 3.09 -15.97
C PHE A 130 -4.02 3.25 -17.47
N MET A 131 -4.08 4.47 -18.00
CA MET A 131 -3.71 4.75 -19.40
C MET A 131 -2.25 4.37 -19.69
N LEU A 132 -1.32 4.70 -18.78
CA LEU A 132 0.08 4.31 -18.91
C LEU A 132 0.27 2.79 -18.82
N TYR A 133 -0.50 2.12 -17.95
CA TYR A 133 -0.46 0.67 -17.80
C TYR A 133 -0.89 -0.05 -19.09
N ILE A 134 -2.03 0.32 -19.68
CA ILE A 134 -2.53 -0.30 -20.92
C ILE A 134 -1.64 0.02 -22.13
N ASN A 135 -0.96 1.17 -22.15
CA ASN A 135 -0.03 1.51 -23.22
C ASN A 135 1.27 0.70 -23.14
N ARG A 136 1.71 0.33 -21.94
CA ARG A 136 2.89 -0.54 -21.72
C ARG A 136 2.58 -2.01 -21.98
N SER A 137 1.35 -2.43 -21.70
CA SER A 137 0.88 -3.80 -21.88
C SER A 137 -0.39 -3.79 -22.74
N PRO A 138 -0.24 -3.67 -24.07
CA PRO A 138 -1.39 -3.62 -24.97
C PRO A 138 -2.25 -4.87 -24.81
N LEU A 139 -3.56 -4.65 -24.80
CA LEU A 139 -4.56 -5.67 -24.55
C LEU A 139 -5.17 -6.13 -25.87
N ASP A 140 -5.10 -7.42 -26.13
CA ASP A 140 -5.67 -8.03 -27.32
C ASP A 140 -6.98 -8.76 -27.03
N GLY A 141 -7.74 -9.02 -28.10
CA GLY A 141 -8.98 -9.78 -28.05
C GLY A 141 -10.12 -9.07 -27.29
N PRO A 142 -11.07 -9.85 -26.73
CA PRO A 142 -12.29 -9.32 -26.12
C PRO A 142 -12.03 -8.35 -24.96
N VAL A 143 -10.94 -8.56 -24.21
CA VAL A 143 -10.56 -7.69 -23.08
C VAL A 143 -10.17 -6.30 -23.58
N GLY A 144 -9.40 -6.22 -24.67
CA GLY A 144 -9.01 -4.95 -25.28
C GLY A 144 -10.21 -4.15 -25.80
N GLU A 145 -11.18 -4.83 -26.43
CA GLU A 145 -12.41 -4.19 -26.91
C GLU A 145 -13.26 -3.64 -25.76
N VAL A 146 -13.44 -4.43 -24.69
CA VAL A 146 -14.17 -3.99 -23.50
C VAL A 146 -13.49 -2.78 -22.87
N VAL A 147 -12.16 -2.81 -22.70
CA VAL A 147 -11.44 -1.68 -22.14
C VAL A 147 -11.63 -0.43 -23.00
N LYS A 148 -11.36 -0.51 -24.31
CA LYS A 148 -11.53 0.62 -25.24
C LYS A 148 -12.94 1.22 -25.19
N ARG A 149 -13.97 0.38 -25.25
CA ARG A 149 -15.38 0.81 -25.23
C ARG A 149 -15.75 1.49 -23.91
N GLN A 150 -15.29 0.94 -22.79
CA GLN A 150 -15.64 1.45 -21.46
C GLN A 150 -14.85 2.72 -21.09
N THR A 151 -13.60 2.84 -21.56
CA THR A 151 -12.77 4.02 -21.30
C THR A 151 -13.16 5.23 -22.15
N ALA A 152 -13.71 4.99 -23.35
CA ALA A 152 -14.23 6.05 -24.21
C ALA A 152 -15.30 6.91 -23.51
N GLY A 153 -16.09 6.33 -22.61
CA GLY A 153 -17.09 7.06 -21.82
C GLY A 153 -16.52 7.86 -20.63
N ILE A 154 -15.21 7.78 -20.38
CA ILE A 154 -14.56 8.41 -19.22
C ILE A 154 -13.63 9.55 -19.67
N TYR A 155 -12.71 9.25 -20.59
CA TYR A 155 -11.71 10.20 -21.08
C TYR A 155 -11.63 10.24 -22.61
N SER A 156 -12.66 9.74 -23.29
CA SER A 156 -12.78 9.79 -24.75
C SER A 156 -11.52 9.26 -25.45
N THR A 157 -11.00 9.99 -26.43
CA THR A 157 -9.75 9.69 -27.15
C THR A 157 -8.59 10.59 -26.70
N SER A 158 -8.71 11.27 -25.57
CA SER A 158 -7.67 12.19 -25.08
C SER A 158 -6.41 11.42 -24.68
N THR A 159 -5.24 11.98 -24.96
CA THR A 159 -3.97 11.45 -24.45
C THR A 159 -3.82 11.74 -22.96
N ALA A 160 -2.95 11.00 -22.26
CA ALA A 160 -2.68 11.25 -20.84
C ALA A 160 -2.23 12.71 -20.57
N THR A 161 -1.42 13.28 -21.47
CA THR A 161 -0.96 14.66 -21.39
C THR A 161 -2.09 15.66 -21.58
N GLN A 162 -2.98 15.43 -22.56
CA GLN A 162 -4.16 16.27 -22.78
C GLN A 162 -5.11 16.22 -21.57
N LEU A 163 -5.38 15.01 -21.07
CA LEU A 163 -6.24 14.81 -19.89
C LEU A 163 -5.70 15.55 -18.66
N ASN A 164 -4.39 15.50 -18.42
CA ASN A 164 -3.77 16.22 -17.31
C ASN A 164 -3.81 17.75 -17.49
N ALA A 165 -3.58 18.23 -18.71
CA ALA A 165 -3.65 19.66 -19.01
C ALA A 165 -5.07 20.22 -18.81
N GLU A 166 -6.10 19.49 -19.24
CA GLU A 166 -7.50 19.85 -19.01
C GLU A 166 -7.87 19.81 -17.53
N PHE A 167 -7.43 18.78 -16.81
CA PHE A 167 -7.66 18.65 -15.38
C PHE A 167 -7.06 19.80 -14.57
N LEU A 168 -5.80 20.17 -14.85
CA LEU A 168 -5.14 21.33 -14.24
C LEU A 168 -5.83 22.64 -14.63
N LYS A 169 -6.28 22.77 -15.89
CA LYS A 169 -6.99 23.96 -16.36
C LYS A 169 -8.33 24.15 -15.65
N LYS A 170 -9.05 23.06 -15.35
CA LYS A 170 -10.35 23.08 -14.67
C LYS A 170 -10.23 23.36 -13.17
N ASN A 171 -9.18 22.86 -12.52
CA ASN A 171 -9.05 22.85 -11.06
C ASN A 171 -7.90 23.75 -10.54
N ARG A 172 -7.68 24.89 -11.18
CA ARG A 172 -6.54 25.80 -10.92
C ARG A 172 -6.45 26.34 -9.49
N ASN A 173 -7.58 26.42 -8.80
CA ASN A 173 -7.67 27.06 -7.49
C ASN A 173 -7.64 26.04 -6.35
N SER A 174 -7.58 24.73 -6.62
CA SER A 174 -7.73 23.71 -5.57
C SER A 174 -6.42 22.96 -5.32
N LEU A 175 -5.84 23.14 -4.14
CA LEU A 175 -4.55 22.54 -3.77
C LEU A 175 -4.51 21.00 -3.94
N PRO A 176 -5.52 20.23 -3.51
CA PRO A 176 -5.55 18.78 -3.74
C PRO A 176 -5.50 18.37 -5.22
N HIS A 177 -6.18 19.13 -6.08
CA HIS A 177 -6.18 18.87 -7.52
C HIS A 177 -4.85 19.27 -8.15
N LEU A 178 -4.29 20.42 -7.77
CA LEU A 178 -2.97 20.84 -8.22
C LEU A 178 -1.90 19.83 -7.82
N LEU A 179 -1.96 19.28 -6.61
CA LEU A 179 -1.05 18.22 -6.16
C LEU A 179 -1.08 17.01 -7.09
N GLN A 180 -2.26 16.44 -7.34
CA GLN A 180 -2.38 15.24 -8.18
C GLN A 180 -2.03 15.52 -9.64
N GLY A 181 -2.47 16.66 -10.19
CA GLY A 181 -2.14 17.06 -11.55
C GLY A 181 -0.65 17.35 -11.75
N ALA A 182 0.02 17.92 -10.75
CA ALA A 182 1.46 18.16 -10.78
C ALA A 182 2.27 16.85 -10.67
N LYS A 183 1.85 15.90 -9.82
CA LYS A 183 2.45 14.55 -9.77
C LYS A 183 2.40 13.88 -11.14
N ILE A 184 1.21 13.89 -11.76
CA ILE A 184 1.02 13.32 -13.09
C ILE A 184 1.85 14.08 -14.13
N LEU A 185 1.98 15.40 -14.03
CA LEU A 185 2.81 16.18 -14.94
C LEU A 185 4.26 15.68 -14.92
N TYR A 186 4.84 15.48 -13.74
CA TYR A 186 6.20 14.96 -13.60
C TYR A 186 6.33 13.50 -14.07
N VAL A 187 5.32 12.66 -13.80
CA VAL A 187 5.30 11.25 -14.28
C VAL A 187 5.27 11.17 -15.81
N LEU A 188 4.55 12.08 -16.47
CA LEU A 188 4.45 12.11 -17.93
C LEU A 188 5.67 12.78 -18.59
N ASP A 189 6.22 13.81 -17.94
CA ASP A 189 7.37 14.57 -18.42
C ASP A 189 8.27 14.98 -17.23
N PRO A 190 9.34 14.20 -16.95
CA PRO A 190 10.30 14.53 -15.90
C PRO A 190 11.01 15.88 -16.10
N SER A 191 11.10 16.38 -17.35
CA SER A 191 11.72 17.68 -17.63
C SER A 191 10.87 18.85 -17.13
N ALA A 192 9.57 18.64 -16.90
CA ALA A 192 8.65 19.63 -16.37
C ALA A 192 8.69 19.76 -14.83
N GLN A 193 9.71 19.22 -14.16
CA GLN A 193 9.85 19.20 -12.70
C GLN A 193 9.64 20.58 -12.06
N THR A 194 10.34 21.61 -12.53
CA THR A 194 10.24 22.98 -11.99
C THR A 194 8.82 23.52 -12.07
N LYS A 195 8.10 23.21 -13.16
CA LYS A 195 6.71 23.59 -13.35
C LYS A 195 5.76 22.81 -12.42
N ALA A 196 6.02 21.52 -12.20
CA ALA A 196 5.25 20.72 -11.27
C ALA A 196 5.41 21.22 -9.82
N LEU A 197 6.65 21.54 -9.42
CA LEU A 197 6.96 22.08 -8.10
C LEU A 197 6.32 23.46 -7.86
N SER A 198 6.32 24.35 -8.85
CA SER A 198 5.71 25.67 -8.70
C SER A 198 4.20 25.61 -8.49
N LEU A 199 3.52 24.64 -9.12
CA LEU A 199 2.07 24.43 -8.96
C LEU A 199 1.67 24.02 -7.54
N VAL A 200 2.52 23.26 -6.83
CA VAL A 200 2.20 22.73 -5.49
C VAL A 200 2.72 23.58 -4.33
N THR A 201 3.72 24.43 -4.60
CA THR A 201 4.34 25.31 -3.58
C THR A 201 3.71 26.70 -3.52
N SER A 202 2.99 27.10 -4.58
CA SER A 202 2.24 28.36 -4.64
C SER A 202 0.90 28.22 -3.92
N ILE A 203 0.94 28.11 -2.59
CA ILE A 203 -0.25 27.91 -1.74
C ILE A 203 -1.06 29.17 -1.44
N ASP A 204 -0.61 30.34 -1.90
CA ASP A 204 -1.29 31.60 -1.62
C ASP A 204 -2.60 31.65 -2.44
N ASP A 205 -3.69 32.09 -1.82
CA ASP A 205 -5.02 32.25 -2.44
C ASP A 205 -5.64 30.97 -3.04
N LEU A 206 -5.21 29.79 -2.59
CA LEU A 206 -5.80 28.51 -3.00
C LEU A 206 -6.90 28.03 -2.04
N GLU A 207 -7.88 27.35 -2.61
CA GLU A 207 -8.85 26.55 -1.87
C GLU A 207 -8.21 25.25 -1.37
N GLY A 208 -8.62 24.84 -0.17
CA GLY A 208 -8.16 23.59 0.44
C GLY A 208 -6.75 23.67 1.02
N VAL A 209 -6.23 24.87 1.31
CA VAL A 209 -5.02 25.10 2.12
C VAL A 209 -5.32 24.77 3.58
N THR A 210 -5.42 23.47 3.87
CA THR A 210 -5.62 22.93 5.21
C THR A 210 -4.33 22.26 5.67
N LEU A 211 -4.17 22.12 6.99
CA LEU A 211 -3.03 21.40 7.58
C LEU A 211 -2.83 20.04 6.90
N GLN A 212 -3.92 19.27 6.74
CA GLN A 212 -3.88 17.93 6.14
C GLN A 212 -3.37 17.95 4.69
N ASN A 213 -3.87 18.86 3.86
CA ASN A 213 -3.47 18.92 2.46
C ASN A 213 -2.03 19.42 2.31
N CYS A 214 -1.61 20.41 3.11
CA CYS A 214 -0.22 20.86 3.11
C CYS A 214 0.73 19.76 3.61
N THR A 215 0.32 18.95 4.59
CA THR A 215 1.10 17.79 5.03
C THR A 215 1.22 16.76 3.89
N LYS A 216 0.13 16.47 3.16
CA LYS A 216 0.18 15.58 1.99
C LYS A 216 1.12 16.09 0.89
N VAL A 217 1.17 17.41 0.64
CA VAL A 217 2.14 18.01 -0.30
C VAL A 217 3.57 17.78 0.20
N LEU A 218 3.84 18.05 1.48
CA LEU A 218 5.16 17.83 2.08
C LEU A 218 5.61 16.36 2.01
N GLU A 219 4.71 15.43 2.31
CA GLU A 219 4.96 13.99 2.18
C GLU A 219 5.28 13.62 0.73
N SER A 220 4.54 14.18 -0.23
CA SER A 220 4.77 13.93 -1.66
C SER A 220 6.15 14.44 -2.12
N LEU A 221 6.57 15.61 -1.65
CA LEU A 221 7.91 16.15 -1.92
C LEU A 221 8.99 15.23 -1.32
N ARG A 222 8.82 14.78 -0.08
CA ARG A 222 9.77 13.88 0.62
C ARG A 222 9.84 12.48 0.03
N ASN A 223 8.72 11.95 -0.47
CA ASN A 223 8.64 10.63 -1.08
C ASN A 223 9.30 10.57 -2.48
N GLY A 224 9.73 11.72 -3.02
CA GLY A 224 10.35 11.78 -4.34
C GLY A 224 9.36 11.73 -5.50
N ASP A 225 8.07 12.02 -5.26
CA ASP A 225 7.03 12.05 -6.31
C ASP A 225 7.33 13.11 -7.39
N PHE A 226 8.21 14.07 -7.08
CA PHE A 226 8.70 15.13 -7.96
C PHE A 226 10.20 15.04 -8.21
N GLY A 227 10.86 13.92 -7.91
CA GLY A 227 12.32 13.82 -7.92
C GLY A 227 12.98 14.57 -6.75
N HIS A 228 14.30 14.76 -6.85
CA HIS A 228 15.09 15.40 -5.80
C HIS A 228 14.82 16.91 -5.74
N CYS A 229 14.37 17.42 -4.58
CA CYS A 229 13.90 18.80 -4.42
C CYS A 229 14.09 19.35 -3.00
N ASP A 230 15.23 19.06 -2.36
CA ASP A 230 15.50 19.40 -0.95
C ASP A 230 15.36 20.89 -0.64
N SER A 231 15.82 21.77 -1.54
CA SER A 231 15.66 23.22 -1.39
C SER A 231 14.18 23.62 -1.36
N THR A 232 13.39 23.05 -2.27
CA THR A 232 11.95 23.30 -2.36
C THR A 232 11.20 22.78 -1.14
N ILE A 233 11.64 21.66 -0.55
CA ILE A 233 11.09 21.14 0.71
C ILE A 233 11.30 22.15 1.84
N ALA A 234 12.52 22.69 1.99
CA ALA A 234 12.85 23.66 3.03
C ALA A 234 12.03 24.97 2.87
N ASP A 235 11.92 25.47 1.64
CA ASP A 235 11.12 26.66 1.33
C ASP A 235 9.64 26.42 1.61
N TYR A 236 9.11 25.27 1.20
CA TYR A 236 7.72 24.89 1.43
C TYR A 236 7.39 24.76 2.92
N MET A 237 8.28 24.14 3.70
CA MET A 237 8.13 24.05 5.16
C MET A 237 8.11 25.44 5.80
N THR A 238 9.03 26.32 5.41
CA THR A 238 9.09 27.70 5.91
C THR A 238 7.81 28.46 5.57
N LYS A 239 7.27 28.27 4.36
CA LYS A 239 6.01 28.88 3.94
C LYS A 239 4.83 28.34 4.73
N CYS A 240 4.70 27.02 4.86
CA CYS A 240 3.62 26.38 5.63
C CYS A 240 3.67 26.70 7.12
N HIS A 241 4.85 26.92 7.69
CA HIS A 241 5.00 27.33 9.09
C HIS A 241 4.34 28.69 9.37
N LYS A 242 4.33 29.61 8.40
CA LYS A 242 3.63 30.91 8.54
C LYS A 242 2.11 30.72 8.65
N TYR A 243 1.55 29.76 7.91
CA TYR A 243 0.12 29.45 7.95
C TYR A 243 -0.26 28.57 9.15
N PHE A 244 0.64 27.67 9.56
CA PHE A 244 0.41 26.70 10.64
C PHE A 244 1.57 26.72 11.68
N PRO A 245 1.67 27.76 12.52
CA PRO A 245 2.81 27.94 13.44
C PRO A 245 3.00 26.79 14.45
N TYR A 246 1.90 26.15 14.84
CA TYR A 246 1.90 25.09 15.85
C TYR A 246 2.14 23.70 15.26
N ALA A 247 2.09 23.53 13.94
CA ALA A 247 2.22 22.24 13.29
C ALA A 247 3.67 21.74 13.37
N THR A 248 3.88 20.60 14.04
CA THR A 248 5.18 19.94 14.17
C THR A 248 5.78 19.55 12.82
N ALA A 249 4.94 19.19 11.85
CA ALA A 249 5.35 18.81 10.50
C ALA A 249 6.13 19.92 9.75
N PHE A 250 5.87 21.20 10.06
CA PHE A 250 6.47 22.35 9.39
C PHE A 250 7.45 23.12 10.28
N ARG A 251 7.81 22.62 11.46
CA ARG A 251 8.77 23.31 12.31
C ARG A 251 10.13 23.40 11.60
N PRO A 252 10.76 24.58 11.57
CA PRO A 252 12.15 24.69 11.15
C PRO A 252 12.99 23.83 12.11
N SER A 253 13.99 23.13 11.57
CA SER A 253 14.93 22.36 12.38
C SER A 253 15.60 23.29 13.38
N GLU A 254 15.39 23.04 14.68
CA GLU A 254 15.96 23.85 15.75
C GLU A 254 17.47 23.96 15.57
N THR A 255 17.94 25.17 15.31
CA THR A 255 19.37 25.48 15.33
C THR A 255 19.83 25.19 16.75
N LYS A 256 20.70 24.19 16.94
CA LYS A 256 21.30 23.90 18.25
C LYS A 256 21.97 25.18 18.76
N VAL A 257 21.31 25.91 19.64
CA VAL A 257 21.92 27.01 20.36
C VAL A 257 22.89 26.36 21.35
N THR A 258 24.16 26.31 20.98
CA THR A 258 25.24 25.99 21.91
C THR A 258 25.22 27.07 22.99
N VAL A 259 24.55 26.79 24.11
CA VAL A 259 24.61 27.64 25.29
C VAL A 259 26.02 27.50 25.86
N THR A 260 26.90 28.42 25.49
CA THR A 260 28.20 28.60 26.13
C THR A 260 27.95 29.11 27.55
N ILE A 261 27.90 28.20 28.53
CA ILE A 261 27.83 28.54 29.95
C ILE A 261 29.20 29.13 30.34
N LYS A 262 29.28 30.45 30.44
CA LYS A 262 30.35 31.13 31.18
C LYS A 262 30.01 31.04 32.67
N HIS A 263 30.61 30.10 33.40
CA HIS A 263 30.62 30.17 34.86
C HIS A 263 31.60 31.26 35.32
N GLN A 264 31.05 32.36 35.83
CA GLN A 264 31.74 33.27 36.74
C GLN A 264 31.70 32.65 38.14
N GLU A 265 32.83 32.13 38.61
CA GLU A 265 33.05 31.90 40.03
C GLU A 265 33.60 33.18 40.65
N LYS A 266 32.73 33.91 41.33
CA LYS A 266 33.11 34.84 42.40
C LYS A 266 32.36 34.45 43.66
N GLU A 267 33.14 34.42 44.74
CA GLU A 267 32.72 34.41 46.15
C GLU A 267 32.22 33.09 46.74
N ASN A 268 33.13 32.42 47.46
CA ASN A 268 33.00 32.36 48.92
C ASN A 268 34.34 31.95 49.56
N SER A 269 35.09 32.96 49.98
CA SER A 269 35.95 32.84 51.16
C SER A 269 35.03 33.08 52.36
N ILE A 270 35.00 32.18 53.35
CA ILE A 270 34.74 32.40 54.79
C ILE A 270 34.66 31.01 55.49
N LYS A 271 35.63 30.76 56.40
CA LYS A 271 35.65 29.79 57.54
C LYS A 271 35.72 28.29 57.16
N ASN A 272 36.66 27.47 57.64
CA ASN A 272 37.56 27.49 58.79
C ASN A 272 38.94 26.91 58.41
#